data_AF-A0A2W4LLJ3-F1
#
_entry.id   AF-A0A2W4LLJ3-F1
#
_cell.length_a   1.000
_cell.length_b   1.000
_cell.length_c   1.000
_cell.angle_alpha   90.00
_cell.angle_beta   90.00
_cell.angle_gamma   90.00
#
_symmetry.space_group_name_H-M   'P 1'
#
loop_
_entity.id
_entity.type
_entity.pdbx_description
1 polymer ?
#
loop_
_entity_poly.entity_id
_entity_poly.type
_entity_poly.pdbx_seq_one_letter_code
_entity_poly.pdbx_strand_id
1 'polypeptide(L)'
;MTESPSRPENPSRATWMRHLGRGLHYGAWVAAAWGCSSLWLGDKEKTPETPASAGAPSVACVAGPGPEPEEGESAALASGEEVASRDGNAAALIEAERVALARKGLGDSNTAEKPFVEPVLTDEIVGLRVAAQKRVAGNQQLPSEQGFTYLKPGEDACPPGSMPAVLGRFVPVANEASLRHFHRALARLVAGGDEDGKVRILAYGASHTQADVYAGYLRAYLQSRFGDGGQGFLLLGRVNKWHRTRQFTLRTHGLSVHHSQGQIVENEPLGLFGAAVLGRSANAYAELSTSKESTNTHFELHYFEDVGGGDFVVDLDGKTLTRISTRAPSPRPAYYTFETSPGEHTIRVKLKGNGPVRLFGLVAETAGPGVVVDTLGISGSKAAANLLWNEAAWADAVRRRNPDLVTLAYGTNEAMDSSFTADSYETQLRAVLKRWRKIVPDVSCVLIAPFDVPERGRQRLIQLVDAQRRISKEFNCGFWDGFAFMGGPGSMRRWVAAKPPLANADHVHLTRLGYIYAGVAIGDALLRAYDEERTQGLRSVVAAPPGSSPIAF
;
A
#
# COMPACT_ATOMS: atom_id res chain seq x y z
N MET A 1 64.31 59.48 12.74
CA MET A 1 63.29 59.04 13.71
C MET A 1 62.04 58.74 12.88
N THR A 2 61.87 57.50 12.39
CA THR A 2 61.04 56.43 13.04
C THR A 2 59.58 56.91 13.12
N GLU A 3 58.57 56.38 12.42
CA GLU A 3 58.27 55.00 11.99
C GLU A 3 57.35 54.96 10.74
N SER A 4 57.34 53.77 10.11
CA SER A 4 56.64 53.37 8.89
C SER A 4 55.26 52.71 9.18
N PRO A 5 54.45 52.37 8.15
CA PRO A 5 52.98 52.35 8.19
C PRO A 5 52.38 50.97 8.50
N SER A 6 51.13 50.93 8.97
CA SER A 6 50.37 49.68 9.19
C SER A 6 49.19 49.51 8.23
N ARG A 7 49.31 48.49 7.38
CA ARG A 7 48.27 47.61 6.81
C ARG A 7 48.97 46.26 6.57
N PRO A 8 48.27 45.12 6.39
CA PRO A 8 46.93 44.70 6.81
C PRO A 8 46.94 43.30 7.48
N GLU A 9 45.85 42.83 8.13
CA GLU A 9 45.73 41.40 8.50
C GLU A 9 44.35 40.77 8.22
N ASN A 10 44.42 39.68 7.45
CA ASN A 10 43.47 38.56 7.37
C ASN A 10 43.40 37.82 8.72
N PRO A 11 42.26 37.18 9.07
CA PRO A 11 42.29 35.97 9.87
C PRO A 11 42.16 34.75 8.95
N SER A 12 43.23 33.95 8.96
CA SER A 12 43.29 32.61 8.42
C SER A 12 42.58 31.59 9.31
N ARG A 13 42.20 30.47 8.69
CA ARG A 13 42.12 29.10 9.23
C ARG A 13 42.47 28.93 10.72
N ALA A 14 41.46 28.73 11.56
CA ALA A 14 41.37 27.62 12.53
C ALA A 14 40.31 27.89 13.61
N THR A 15 39.10 27.39 13.42
CA THR A 15 38.40 26.68 14.51
C THR A 15 37.58 25.54 13.93
N TRP A 16 38.22 24.76 13.05
CA TRP A 16 37.94 23.33 12.91
C TRP A 16 38.55 22.64 14.13
N MET A 17 37.77 22.47 15.20
CA MET A 17 38.01 21.49 16.29
C MET A 17 36.92 21.59 17.38
N ARG A 18 35.65 21.43 16.99
CA ARG A 18 34.59 20.96 17.91
C ARG A 18 33.63 20.08 17.11
N HIS A 19 34.01 18.81 16.97
CA HIS A 19 33.15 17.60 16.89
C HIS A 19 34.03 16.40 16.51
N LEU A 20 35.04 16.13 17.34
CA LEU A 20 35.66 14.82 17.45
C LEU A 20 35.44 14.38 18.89
N GLY A 21 34.48 13.47 19.08
CA GLY A 21 34.11 12.98 20.40
C GLY A 21 32.70 12.39 20.45
N ARG A 22 32.45 11.37 19.61
CA ARG A 22 31.50 10.25 19.79
C ARG A 22 31.42 9.45 18.50
N GLY A 23 32.52 8.77 18.19
CA GLY A 23 32.61 7.78 17.14
C GLY A 23 33.54 6.67 17.65
N LEU A 24 32.97 5.74 18.42
CA LEU A 24 33.55 4.45 18.78
C LEU A 24 32.46 3.67 19.54
N HIS A 25 31.64 2.93 18.80
CA HIS A 25 31.24 1.55 19.10
C HIS A 25 30.28 1.08 17.98
N TYR A 26 30.46 -0.19 17.60
CA TYR A 26 29.77 -0.95 16.54
C TYR A 26 30.40 -0.91 15.15
N GLY A 27 31.56 -1.55 15.05
CA GLY A 27 32.01 -2.26 13.86
C GLY A 27 32.63 -3.59 14.27
N ALA A 28 31.88 -4.69 14.17
CA ALA A 28 32.41 -6.04 13.99
C ALA A 28 31.32 -6.94 13.42
N TRP A 29 31.72 -7.77 12.44
CA TRP A 29 31.01 -8.88 11.79
C TRP A 29 30.25 -8.59 10.50
N VAL A 30 30.99 -8.55 9.38
CA VAL A 30 30.76 -9.42 8.21
C VAL A 30 32.10 -9.72 7.53
N ALA A 31 32.47 -11.00 7.43
CA ALA A 31 32.96 -11.68 6.21
C ALA A 31 33.98 -12.80 6.53
N ALA A 32 33.54 -14.05 6.43
CA ALA A 32 34.37 -15.16 5.95
C ALA A 32 33.44 -16.32 5.55
N ALA A 33 33.17 -16.50 4.26
CA ALA A 33 32.57 -17.73 3.74
C ALA A 33 32.77 -17.87 2.21
N TRP A 34 34.02 -18.01 1.77
CA TRP A 34 34.44 -18.81 0.61
C TRP A 34 35.59 -19.66 1.17
N GLY A 35 35.73 -20.97 1.06
CA GLY A 35 35.04 -22.08 0.40
C GLY A 35 36.14 -23.16 0.29
N CYS A 36 35.86 -24.43 0.61
CA CYS A 36 36.64 -25.56 0.10
C CYS A 36 36.02 -26.92 0.48
N SER A 37 36.35 -27.87 -0.37
CA SER A 37 35.67 -29.12 -0.64
C SER A 37 36.06 -30.29 0.27
N SER A 38 35.18 -31.30 0.24
CA SER A 38 35.46 -32.74 0.14
C SER A 38 35.95 -33.55 1.35
N LEU A 39 35.45 -34.80 1.35
CA LEU A 39 35.86 -36.01 2.07
C LEU A 39 35.20 -36.25 3.44
N TRP A 40 34.18 -37.11 3.45
CA TRP A 40 34.32 -38.43 4.09
C TRP A 40 33.28 -39.43 3.55
N LEU A 41 33.80 -40.60 3.17
CA LEU A 41 33.08 -41.84 2.83
C LEU A 41 32.58 -42.53 4.10
N GLY A 42 31.50 -43.30 3.99
CA GLY A 42 31.06 -44.23 5.04
C GLY A 42 29.67 -44.79 4.81
N ASP A 43 29.60 -45.82 3.97
CA ASP A 43 28.42 -46.60 3.58
C ASP A 43 27.52 -47.09 4.74
N LYS A 44 26.21 -47.17 4.47
CA LYS A 44 25.50 -48.47 4.35
C LYS A 44 24.07 -48.31 3.83
N GLU A 45 23.78 -49.15 2.84
CA GLU A 45 22.47 -49.40 2.22
C GLU A 45 21.40 -49.87 3.22
N LYS A 46 20.16 -49.46 2.99
CA LYS A 46 18.98 -50.35 2.80
C LYS A 46 17.71 -49.53 2.52
N THR A 47 17.00 -49.90 1.46
CA THR A 47 15.55 -49.69 1.26
C THR A 47 14.92 -51.08 1.11
N PRO A 48 13.58 -51.27 1.12
CA PRO A 48 12.48 -50.43 1.64
C PRO A 48 11.50 -51.25 2.52
N GLU A 49 10.79 -50.63 3.47
CA GLU A 49 9.51 -51.18 3.96
C GLU A 49 8.52 -50.04 4.30
N THR A 50 7.40 -50.02 3.58
CA THR A 50 6.14 -49.40 4.01
C THR A 50 5.52 -50.20 5.14
N PRO A 51 5.02 -49.52 6.19
CA PRO A 51 3.79 -49.94 6.82
C PRO A 51 2.72 -48.84 6.78
N ALA A 52 1.49 -49.33 6.87
CA ALA A 52 0.23 -48.66 6.70
C ALA A 52 -0.03 -47.51 7.69
N SER A 53 -0.93 -46.63 7.23
CA SER A 53 -1.82 -45.74 7.99
C SER A 53 -1.78 -45.87 9.52
N ALA A 54 -1.25 -44.84 10.17
CA ALA A 54 -1.64 -44.46 11.52
C ALA A 54 -1.97 -42.97 11.46
N GLY A 55 -3.20 -42.62 11.88
CA GLY A 55 -3.75 -41.27 11.81
C GLY A 55 -2.82 -40.25 12.47
N ALA A 56 -2.48 -39.20 11.74
CA ALA A 56 -1.83 -38.03 12.31
C ALA A 56 -2.79 -37.37 13.33
N PRO A 57 -2.31 -36.98 14.53
CA PRO A 57 -3.18 -36.35 15.51
C PRO A 57 -3.66 -35.00 14.97
N SER A 58 -4.99 -34.81 15.04
CA SER A 58 -5.67 -33.57 14.75
C SER A 58 -5.17 -32.47 15.70
N VAL A 59 -4.43 -31.51 15.18
CA VAL A 59 -4.16 -30.26 15.90
C VAL A 59 -5.44 -29.42 15.78
N ALA A 60 -6.33 -29.58 16.76
CA ALA A 60 -7.41 -28.65 17.00
C ALA A 60 -6.83 -27.28 17.38
N CYS A 61 -7.49 -26.19 16.97
CA CYS A 61 -7.24 -24.86 17.50
C CYS A 61 -7.68 -24.82 18.96
N VAL A 62 -6.90 -25.41 19.85
CA VAL A 62 -7.03 -25.25 21.29
C VAL A 62 -6.13 -24.07 21.67
N ALA A 63 -6.71 -23.07 22.33
CA ALA A 63 -5.93 -22.21 23.20
C ALA A 63 -5.24 -23.15 24.20
N GLY A 64 -3.96 -23.48 23.97
CA GLY A 64 -3.24 -24.43 24.81
C GLY A 64 -3.31 -23.97 26.28
N PRO A 65 -3.46 -24.89 27.24
CA PRO A 65 -3.35 -24.53 28.64
C PRO A 65 -1.98 -23.90 28.85
N GLY A 66 -1.93 -22.85 29.68
CA GLY A 66 -0.67 -22.27 30.13
C GLY A 66 0.21 -23.35 30.77
N PRO A 67 1.54 -23.20 30.76
CA PRO A 67 2.42 -24.17 31.40
C PRO A 67 2.05 -24.32 32.88
N GLU A 68 1.89 -25.56 33.35
CA GLU A 68 1.80 -25.86 34.78
C GLU A 68 3.09 -25.40 35.48
N PRO A 69 2.99 -24.79 36.68
CA PRO A 69 4.15 -24.50 37.49
C PRO A 69 4.70 -25.80 38.09
N GLU A 70 6.00 -26.04 37.94
CA GLU A 70 6.71 -26.99 38.79
C GLU A 70 6.63 -26.51 40.24
N GLU A 71 5.97 -27.28 41.10
CA GLU A 71 6.03 -27.10 42.55
C GLU A 71 7.39 -27.53 43.08
N GLY A 72 8.01 -26.63 43.85
CA GLY A 72 9.21 -26.83 44.63
C GLY A 72 9.28 -25.85 45.79
N GLU A 73 8.51 -26.19 46.84
CA GLU A 73 8.66 -25.85 48.27
C GLU A 73 8.39 -24.43 48.82
N SER A 74 7.20 -24.34 49.46
CA SER A 74 6.91 -23.80 50.82
C SER A 74 7.17 -22.30 51.11
N ALA A 75 6.31 -21.53 51.79
CA ALA A 75 5.36 -21.87 52.84
C ALA A 75 4.28 -20.78 53.05
N ALA A 76 3.10 -21.25 53.46
CA ALA A 76 2.26 -20.71 54.55
C ALA A 76 1.59 -19.32 54.42
N LEU A 77 0.27 -19.28 54.15
CA LEU A 77 -0.83 -19.21 55.15
C LEU A 77 -2.12 -18.55 54.59
N ALA A 78 -3.23 -19.31 54.70
CA ALA A 78 -4.62 -18.93 55.04
C ALA A 78 -5.30 -17.74 54.30
N SER A 79 -6.54 -17.77 53.80
CA SER A 79 -7.72 -18.60 54.13
C SER A 79 -8.88 -18.28 53.16
N GLY A 80 -9.68 -19.30 52.82
CA GLY A 80 -11.16 -19.23 52.75
C GLY A 80 -11.84 -18.69 51.48
N GLU A 81 -12.34 -19.60 50.63
CA GLU A 81 -13.77 -19.92 50.41
C GLU A 81 -14.04 -20.43 48.98
N GLU A 82 -14.67 -21.61 48.91
CA GLU A 82 -15.15 -22.30 47.70
C GLU A 82 -16.39 -21.63 47.09
N VAL A 83 -16.63 -21.85 45.78
CA VAL A 83 -17.81 -22.56 45.22
C VAL A 83 -18.12 -22.14 43.76
N ALA A 84 -18.03 -23.16 42.88
CA ALA A 84 -18.81 -23.48 41.68
C ALA A 84 -18.83 -22.60 40.39
N SER A 85 -18.30 -23.24 39.34
CA SER A 85 -18.72 -23.31 37.92
C SER A 85 -19.08 -22.01 37.17
N ARG A 86 -18.12 -21.52 36.37
CA ARG A 86 -18.26 -20.34 35.48
C ARG A 86 -18.21 -20.63 33.98
N ASP A 87 -18.14 -21.89 33.55
CA ASP A 87 -17.66 -22.16 32.17
C ASP A 87 -18.76 -22.20 31.10
N GLY A 88 -20.04 -22.22 31.47
CA GLY A 88 -21.15 -22.08 30.51
C GLY A 88 -21.55 -20.63 30.20
N ASN A 89 -21.22 -19.69 31.10
CA ASN A 89 -21.69 -18.30 31.03
C ASN A 89 -20.59 -17.30 30.64
N ALA A 90 -19.30 -17.65 30.79
CA ALA A 90 -18.19 -16.76 30.47
C ALA A 90 -18.03 -16.49 28.95
N ALA A 91 -18.28 -17.47 28.08
CA ALA A 91 -18.15 -17.28 26.63
C ALA A 91 -19.24 -16.34 26.06
N ALA A 92 -20.47 -16.45 26.56
CA ALA A 92 -21.57 -15.54 26.21
C ALA A 92 -21.37 -14.15 26.83
N LEU A 93 -20.82 -14.06 28.05
CA LEU A 93 -20.47 -12.78 28.68
C LEU A 93 -19.30 -12.07 27.99
N ILE A 94 -18.27 -12.78 27.52
CA ILE A 94 -17.13 -12.20 26.80
C ILE A 94 -17.54 -11.72 25.40
N GLU A 95 -18.46 -12.40 24.72
CA GLU A 95 -19.01 -11.91 23.45
C GLU A 95 -19.96 -10.72 23.67
N ALA A 96 -20.78 -10.75 24.74
CA ALA A 96 -21.58 -9.60 25.17
C ALA A 96 -20.71 -8.39 25.57
N GLU A 97 -19.53 -8.60 26.15
CA GLU A 97 -18.57 -7.55 26.53
C GLU A 97 -17.77 -7.03 25.33
N ARG A 98 -17.44 -7.89 24.36
CA ARG A 98 -16.87 -7.50 23.05
C ARG A 98 -17.85 -6.65 22.22
N VAL A 99 -19.12 -7.02 22.17
CA VAL A 99 -20.16 -6.26 21.47
C VAL A 99 -20.51 -4.98 22.24
N ALA A 100 -20.47 -5.00 23.58
CA ALA A 100 -20.67 -3.82 24.40
C ALA A 100 -19.50 -2.81 24.30
N LEU A 101 -18.24 -3.24 24.21
CA LEU A 101 -17.10 -2.35 23.91
C LEU A 101 -17.12 -1.84 22.47
N ALA A 102 -17.61 -2.65 21.52
CA ALA A 102 -17.86 -2.21 20.15
C ALA A 102 -18.98 -1.15 20.04
N ARG A 103 -19.82 -1.00 21.08
CA ARG A 103 -20.92 0.01 21.14
C ARG A 103 -20.66 1.18 22.10
N LYS A 104 -19.93 1.03 23.22
CA LYS A 104 -19.81 2.08 24.27
C LYS A 104 -18.90 3.28 23.93
N GLY A 105 -18.34 3.35 22.73
CA GLY A 105 -17.63 4.54 22.22
C GLY A 105 -18.35 5.29 21.08
N LEU A 106 -19.57 4.92 20.71
CA LEU A 106 -20.34 5.56 19.65
C LEU A 106 -21.78 5.81 20.12
N GLY A 107 -22.05 7.02 20.60
CA GLY A 107 -23.40 7.49 20.91
C GLY A 107 -24.26 7.58 19.65
N ASP A 108 -25.25 6.70 19.54
CA ASP A 108 -26.67 7.06 19.58
C ASP A 108 -27.50 5.77 19.76
N SER A 109 -28.04 5.58 20.97
CA SER A 109 -28.92 4.48 21.34
C SER A 109 -30.34 4.72 20.84
N ASN A 110 -30.54 4.67 19.51
CA ASN A 110 -31.85 4.35 18.91
C ASN A 110 -31.75 3.97 17.42
N THR A 111 -30.88 3.02 17.06
CA THR A 111 -30.85 2.50 15.68
C THR A 111 -31.19 1.02 15.70
N ALA A 112 -32.28 0.65 15.01
CA ALA A 112 -32.58 -0.72 14.61
C ALA A 112 -31.30 -1.39 14.08
N GLU A 113 -31.11 -2.69 14.35
CA GLU A 113 -30.00 -3.45 13.79
C GLU A 113 -29.91 -3.15 12.29
N LYS A 114 -28.90 -2.37 11.89
CA LYS A 114 -28.71 -2.06 10.49
C LYS A 114 -28.50 -3.38 9.76
N PRO A 115 -29.21 -3.63 8.65
CA PRO A 115 -29.04 -4.86 7.89
C PRO A 115 -27.56 -5.05 7.56
N PHE A 116 -27.08 -6.29 7.69
CA PHE A 116 -25.69 -6.63 7.37
C PHE A 116 -25.44 -6.26 5.92
N VAL A 117 -24.51 -5.34 5.68
CA VAL A 117 -24.19 -4.90 4.32
C VAL A 117 -23.31 -5.96 3.70
N GLU A 118 -23.78 -6.58 2.63
CA GLU A 118 -23.05 -7.62 1.89
C GLU A 118 -22.37 -7.05 0.63
N PRO A 119 -21.30 -7.71 0.13
CA PRO A 119 -20.74 -7.39 -1.17
C PRO A 119 -21.68 -7.85 -2.30
N VAL A 120 -21.59 -7.20 -3.45
CA VAL A 120 -22.32 -7.63 -4.66
C VAL A 120 -21.48 -8.64 -5.42
N LEU A 121 -21.94 -9.89 -5.50
CA LEU A 121 -21.22 -11.05 -6.06
C LEU A 121 -22.01 -11.72 -7.19
N THR A 122 -22.10 -11.11 -8.37
CA THR A 122 -22.61 -11.82 -9.56
C THR A 122 -21.56 -12.81 -10.08
N ASP A 123 -21.98 -13.81 -10.85
CA ASP A 123 -21.04 -14.79 -11.47
C ASP A 123 -19.97 -14.11 -12.32
N GLU A 124 -20.35 -13.04 -13.03
CA GLU A 124 -19.43 -12.19 -13.80
C GLU A 124 -18.39 -11.52 -12.89
N ILE A 125 -18.83 -10.88 -11.80
CA ILE A 125 -17.93 -10.25 -10.83
C ILE A 125 -16.96 -11.27 -10.23
N VAL A 126 -17.46 -12.47 -9.87
CA VAL A 126 -16.62 -13.55 -9.34
C VAL A 126 -15.57 -13.99 -10.36
N GLY A 127 -15.95 -14.17 -11.63
CA GLY A 127 -15.02 -14.50 -12.72
C GLY A 127 -13.91 -13.46 -12.88
N LEU A 128 -14.26 -12.17 -12.83
CA LEU A 128 -13.30 -11.06 -12.95
C LEU A 128 -12.35 -10.98 -11.74
N ARG A 129 -12.82 -11.32 -10.53
CA ARG A 129 -11.95 -11.45 -9.35
C ARG A 129 -10.92 -12.55 -9.53
N VAL A 130 -11.36 -13.74 -9.95
CA VAL A 130 -10.46 -14.89 -10.15
C VAL A 130 -9.37 -14.56 -11.19
N ALA A 131 -9.75 -13.91 -12.29
CA ALA A 131 -8.79 -13.47 -13.30
C ALA A 131 -7.75 -12.49 -12.72
N ALA A 132 -8.19 -11.49 -11.96
CA ALA A 132 -7.30 -10.54 -11.30
C ALA A 132 -6.39 -11.18 -10.24
N GLN A 133 -6.92 -12.13 -9.45
CA GLN A 133 -6.16 -12.90 -8.47
C GLN A 133 -5.02 -13.66 -9.17
N LYS A 134 -5.32 -14.39 -10.25
CA LYS A 134 -4.34 -15.16 -11.04
C LYS A 134 -3.23 -14.26 -11.59
N ARG A 135 -3.58 -13.08 -12.14
CA ARG A 135 -2.60 -12.12 -12.67
C ARG A 135 -1.59 -11.64 -11.62
N VAL A 136 -2.03 -11.51 -10.37
CA VAL A 136 -1.20 -11.01 -9.26
C VAL A 136 -0.49 -12.11 -8.49
N ALA A 137 -1.05 -13.33 -8.47
CA ALA A 137 -0.48 -14.48 -7.79
C ALA A 137 0.90 -14.84 -8.37
N GLY A 138 1.10 -14.70 -9.68
CA GLY A 138 2.30 -15.21 -10.35
C GLY A 138 2.37 -16.72 -10.18
N ASN A 139 3.48 -17.24 -9.67
CA ASN A 139 3.65 -18.68 -9.42
C ASN A 139 3.02 -19.17 -8.10
N GLN A 140 2.41 -18.27 -7.31
CA GLN A 140 1.74 -18.64 -6.06
C GLN A 140 0.46 -19.42 -6.38
N GLN A 141 0.32 -20.62 -5.81
CA GLN A 141 -0.94 -21.36 -5.92
C GLN A 141 -2.04 -20.65 -5.12
N LEU A 142 -3.20 -20.47 -5.75
CA LEU A 142 -4.39 -19.92 -5.11
C LEU A 142 -5.20 -21.03 -4.46
N PRO A 143 -5.87 -20.76 -3.33
CA PRO A 143 -6.58 -21.76 -2.54
C PRO A 143 -7.91 -22.21 -3.13
N SER A 144 -8.44 -21.49 -4.12
CA SER A 144 -9.69 -21.82 -4.81
C SER A 144 -9.63 -21.34 -6.24
N GLU A 145 -10.08 -22.20 -7.17
CA GLU A 145 -10.31 -21.82 -8.56
C GLU A 145 -11.63 -21.06 -8.76
N GLN A 146 -12.57 -21.22 -7.83
CA GLN A 146 -13.88 -20.56 -7.82
C GLN A 146 -13.82 -19.13 -7.21
N GLY A 147 -12.64 -18.70 -6.75
CA GLY A 147 -12.45 -17.41 -6.08
C GLY A 147 -12.63 -17.48 -4.57
N PHE A 148 -12.56 -16.31 -3.93
CA PHE A 148 -12.67 -16.20 -2.48
C PHE A 148 -14.07 -15.77 -2.06
N THR A 149 -14.57 -16.33 -0.95
CA THR A 149 -15.85 -15.99 -0.32
C THR A 149 -15.64 -15.25 0.98
N TYR A 150 -16.64 -14.55 1.52
CA TYR A 150 -16.53 -13.91 2.85
C TYR A 150 -17.08 -14.82 3.94
N LEU A 151 -16.53 -14.70 5.15
CA LEU A 151 -17.14 -15.28 6.35
C LEU A 151 -18.54 -14.69 6.54
N LYS A 152 -19.55 -15.55 6.63
CA LYS A 152 -20.92 -15.13 6.94
C LYS A 152 -21.08 -14.83 8.44
N PRO A 153 -22.08 -14.04 8.83
CA PRO A 153 -22.44 -13.89 10.23
C PRO A 153 -22.68 -15.26 10.89
N GLY A 154 -22.04 -15.52 12.03
CA GLY A 154 -22.15 -16.78 12.77
C GLY A 154 -21.19 -17.90 12.33
N GLU A 155 -20.44 -17.73 11.25
CA GLU A 155 -19.39 -18.67 10.86
C GLU A 155 -18.08 -18.40 11.62
N ASP A 156 -17.44 -19.47 12.09
CA ASP A 156 -16.13 -19.39 12.74
C ASP A 156 -15.03 -19.06 11.72
N ALA A 157 -14.16 -18.13 12.10
CA ALA A 157 -13.10 -17.62 11.23
C ALA A 157 -11.97 -18.63 10.92
N CYS A 158 -12.12 -19.90 11.30
CA CYS A 158 -11.04 -20.87 11.29
C CYS A 158 -11.53 -22.32 11.05
N PRO A 159 -11.90 -22.71 9.81
CA PRO A 159 -12.05 -24.13 9.48
C PRO A 159 -10.67 -24.82 9.54
N PRO A 160 -10.53 -26.00 10.18
CA PRO A 160 -9.25 -26.69 10.25
C PRO A 160 -8.85 -27.29 8.89
N GLY A 161 -7.57 -27.13 8.52
CA GLY A 161 -6.84 -28.09 7.68
C GLY A 161 -6.79 -27.88 6.15
N SER A 162 -7.42 -26.85 5.58
CA SER A 162 -7.28 -26.54 4.14
C SER A 162 -7.12 -25.05 3.89
N MET A 163 -6.47 -24.69 2.78
CA MET A 163 -6.21 -23.29 2.44
C MET A 163 -7.55 -22.53 2.39
N PRO A 164 -7.83 -21.59 3.31
CA PRO A 164 -9.19 -21.12 3.43
C PRO A 164 -9.49 -20.18 2.26
N ALA A 165 -10.26 -20.63 1.28
CA ALA A 165 -10.86 -19.76 0.25
C ALA A 165 -11.79 -18.68 0.86
N VAL A 166 -11.92 -18.65 2.18
CA VAL A 166 -12.71 -17.70 2.94
C VAL A 166 -11.83 -16.52 3.35
N LEU A 167 -12.24 -15.33 2.94
CA LEU A 167 -11.75 -14.03 3.40
C LEU A 167 -12.17 -13.78 4.86
N GLY A 168 -11.72 -12.67 5.43
CA GLY A 168 -12.31 -12.14 6.65
C GLY A 168 -13.80 -11.80 6.51
N ARG A 169 -14.36 -11.12 7.51
CA ARG A 169 -15.71 -10.55 7.38
C ARG A 169 -15.67 -9.43 6.34
N PHE A 170 -16.72 -9.30 5.53
CA PHE A 170 -16.83 -8.16 4.62
C PHE A 170 -16.94 -6.87 5.43
N VAL A 171 -16.17 -5.87 5.03
CA VAL A 171 -16.16 -4.53 5.62
C VAL A 171 -16.46 -3.54 4.50
N PRO A 172 -17.63 -2.88 4.49
CA PRO A 172 -17.93 -1.84 3.51
C PRO A 172 -17.10 -0.58 3.80
N VAL A 173 -17.00 0.31 2.81
CA VAL A 173 -16.45 1.66 3.04
C VAL A 173 -17.46 2.44 3.89
N ALA A 174 -17.08 2.86 5.10
CA ALA A 174 -17.89 3.81 5.84
C ALA A 174 -17.95 5.13 5.06
N ASN A 175 -19.14 5.74 4.93
CA ASN A 175 -19.39 6.88 4.04
C ASN A 175 -19.15 6.56 2.54
N GLU A 176 -19.84 5.56 1.99
CA GLU A 176 -19.77 5.21 0.56
C GLU A 176 -20.15 6.36 -0.38
N ALA A 177 -20.96 7.31 0.11
CA ALA A 177 -21.27 8.56 -0.58
C ALA A 177 -20.02 9.37 -1.00
N SER A 178 -18.89 9.18 -0.33
CA SER A 178 -17.61 9.80 -0.71
C SER A 178 -17.04 9.26 -2.03
N LEU A 179 -17.50 8.10 -2.51
CA LEU A 179 -17.07 7.45 -3.76
C LEU A 179 -17.87 7.89 -4.98
N ARG A 180 -18.87 8.77 -4.83
CA ARG A 180 -19.75 9.17 -5.95
C ARG A 180 -19.01 9.75 -7.15
N HIS A 181 -17.96 10.54 -6.93
CA HIS A 181 -17.18 11.11 -8.04
C HIS A 181 -16.48 9.99 -8.82
N PHE A 182 -15.77 9.09 -8.13
CA PHE A 182 -15.17 7.90 -8.72
C PHE A 182 -16.17 7.00 -9.45
N HIS A 183 -17.33 6.72 -8.85
CA HIS A 183 -18.38 5.89 -9.47
C HIS A 183 -18.98 6.54 -10.73
N ARG A 184 -19.16 7.86 -10.73
CA ARG A 184 -19.59 8.61 -11.92
C ARG A 184 -18.52 8.59 -13.00
N ALA A 185 -17.25 8.73 -12.64
CA ALA A 185 -16.15 8.63 -13.59
C ALA A 185 -16.12 7.26 -14.27
N LEU A 186 -16.24 6.16 -13.50
CA LEU A 186 -16.38 4.80 -14.05
C LEU A 186 -17.60 4.66 -14.96
N ALA A 187 -18.76 5.22 -14.58
CA ALA A 187 -19.96 5.17 -15.41
C ALA A 187 -19.79 5.92 -16.74
N ARG A 188 -19.16 7.11 -16.71
CA ARG A 188 -18.84 7.89 -17.92
C ARG A 188 -17.84 7.16 -18.82
N LEU A 189 -16.82 6.55 -18.23
CA LEU A 189 -15.82 5.75 -18.96
C LEU A 189 -16.49 4.62 -19.73
N VAL A 190 -17.36 3.84 -19.07
CA VAL A 190 -18.11 2.74 -19.72
C VAL A 190 -19.05 3.27 -20.81
N ALA A 191 -19.64 4.45 -20.62
CA ALA A 191 -20.51 5.08 -21.61
C ALA A 191 -19.75 5.75 -22.77
N GLY A 192 -18.41 5.76 -22.76
CA GLY A 192 -17.58 6.47 -23.76
C GLY A 192 -17.64 7.99 -23.66
N GLY A 193 -18.11 8.54 -22.53
CA GLY A 193 -18.28 9.98 -22.28
C GLY A 193 -17.24 10.59 -21.35
N ASP A 194 -16.10 9.91 -21.15
CA ASP A 194 -14.98 10.44 -20.37
C ASP A 194 -14.00 11.17 -21.29
N GLU A 195 -13.61 12.41 -20.93
CA GLU A 195 -12.97 13.36 -21.86
C GLU A 195 -11.60 12.89 -22.37
N ASP A 196 -10.78 12.29 -21.52
CA ASP A 196 -9.50 11.70 -21.90
C ASP A 196 -9.49 10.16 -21.83
N GLY A 197 -10.65 9.57 -21.52
CA GLY A 197 -10.86 8.13 -21.47
C GLY A 197 -10.16 7.46 -20.29
N LYS A 198 -9.83 8.18 -19.21
CA LYS A 198 -9.06 7.62 -18.10
C LYS A 198 -9.73 7.88 -16.76
N VAL A 199 -9.95 6.80 -16.03
CA VAL A 199 -10.25 6.88 -14.59
C VAL A 199 -9.00 6.57 -13.79
N ARG A 200 -8.55 7.50 -12.96
CA ARG A 200 -7.23 7.43 -12.30
C ARG A 200 -7.34 7.35 -10.79
N ILE A 201 -6.59 6.40 -10.23
CA ILE A 201 -6.52 6.14 -8.79
C ILE A 201 -5.11 6.39 -8.28
N LEU A 202 -4.96 7.31 -7.32
CA LEU A 202 -3.70 7.48 -6.58
C LEU A 202 -3.74 6.65 -5.30
N ALA A 203 -3.03 5.52 -5.31
CA ALA A 203 -2.90 4.67 -4.14
C ALA A 203 -1.65 5.05 -3.34
N TYR A 204 -1.78 5.95 -2.37
CA TYR A 204 -0.70 6.31 -1.45
C TYR A 204 -0.64 5.37 -0.24
N GLY A 205 0.57 5.15 0.26
CA GLY A 205 0.74 4.50 1.56
C GLY A 205 2.18 4.12 1.88
N ALA A 206 2.31 3.18 2.81
CA ALA A 206 3.60 2.71 3.28
C ALA A 206 4.04 1.40 2.60
N SER A 207 4.63 0.47 3.36
CA SER A 207 5.17 -0.80 2.84
C SER A 207 4.09 -1.71 2.24
N HIS A 208 2.88 -1.73 2.81
CA HIS A 208 1.75 -2.48 2.24
C HIS A 208 1.43 -2.03 0.82
N THR A 209 1.44 -0.71 0.57
CA THR A 209 1.24 -0.12 -0.77
C THR A 209 2.44 -0.37 -1.67
N GLN A 210 3.66 -0.18 -1.15
CA GLN A 210 4.90 -0.38 -1.92
C GLN A 210 5.06 -1.82 -2.42
N ALA A 211 4.49 -2.80 -1.71
CA ALA A 211 4.50 -4.21 -2.15
C ALA A 211 3.82 -4.40 -3.52
N ASP A 212 2.96 -3.45 -3.92
CA ASP A 212 2.18 -3.43 -5.17
C ASP A 212 1.33 -4.70 -5.36
N VAL A 213 1.05 -5.45 -4.30
CA VAL A 213 0.26 -6.68 -4.38
C VAL A 213 -1.24 -6.36 -4.36
N TYR A 214 -1.73 -5.70 -3.31
CA TYR A 214 -3.15 -5.33 -3.24
C TYR A 214 -3.47 -4.24 -4.28
N ALA A 215 -2.61 -3.23 -4.43
CA ALA A 215 -2.79 -2.17 -5.43
C ALA A 215 -2.71 -2.75 -6.86
N GLY A 216 -1.79 -3.69 -7.10
CA GLY A 216 -1.75 -4.43 -8.36
C GLY A 216 -2.95 -5.33 -8.60
N TYR A 217 -3.59 -5.85 -7.54
CA TYR A 217 -4.88 -6.54 -7.67
C TYR A 217 -5.97 -5.56 -8.09
N LEU A 218 -6.07 -4.40 -7.43
CA LEU A 218 -7.03 -3.37 -7.81
C LEU A 218 -6.84 -2.95 -9.27
N ARG A 219 -5.58 -2.76 -9.70
CA ARG A 219 -5.23 -2.49 -11.11
C ARG A 219 -5.78 -3.58 -12.03
N ALA A 220 -5.41 -4.84 -11.79
CA ALA A 220 -5.84 -5.95 -12.63
C ALA A 220 -7.37 -6.12 -12.67
N TYR A 221 -8.02 -6.00 -11.52
CA TYR A 221 -9.47 -6.15 -11.39
C TYR A 221 -10.23 -5.03 -12.10
N LEU A 222 -9.87 -3.77 -11.83
CA LEU A 222 -10.53 -2.62 -12.45
C LEU A 222 -10.28 -2.53 -13.95
N GLN A 223 -9.06 -2.85 -14.41
CA GLN A 223 -8.76 -2.87 -15.84
C GLN A 223 -9.53 -3.95 -16.59
N SER A 224 -9.74 -5.11 -15.96
CA SER A 224 -10.56 -6.18 -16.55
C SER A 224 -12.03 -5.80 -16.64
N ARG A 225 -12.51 -4.90 -15.75
CA ARG A 225 -13.90 -4.43 -15.71
C ARG A 225 -14.17 -3.24 -16.62
N PHE A 226 -13.21 -2.32 -16.73
CA PHE A 226 -13.44 -0.98 -17.27
C PHE A 226 -12.44 -0.56 -18.36
N GLY A 227 -11.57 -1.48 -18.78
CA GLY A 227 -10.54 -1.23 -19.79
C GLY A 227 -9.15 -1.00 -19.18
N ASP A 228 -8.11 -1.44 -19.89
CA ASP A 228 -6.72 -1.26 -19.51
C ASP A 228 -6.27 0.18 -19.80
N GLY A 229 -6.16 1.01 -18.77
CA GLY A 229 -5.65 2.37 -18.88
C GLY A 229 -4.12 2.45 -18.93
N GLY A 230 -3.41 1.36 -18.62
CA GLY A 230 -1.95 1.27 -18.55
C GLY A 230 -1.41 1.12 -17.12
N GLN A 231 -0.09 1.02 -17.00
CA GLN A 231 0.59 0.76 -15.71
C GLN A 231 0.49 1.93 -14.73
N GLY A 232 0.43 3.17 -15.23
CA GLY A 232 0.47 4.40 -14.45
C GLY A 232 1.89 4.87 -14.14
N PHE A 233 2.04 5.58 -13.03
CA PHE A 233 3.26 6.25 -12.62
C PHE A 233 4.31 5.27 -12.07
N LEU A 234 5.52 5.37 -12.60
CA LEU A 234 6.69 4.58 -12.22
C LEU A 234 7.79 5.52 -11.71
N LEU A 235 8.32 5.27 -10.51
CA LEU A 235 9.50 5.97 -10.03
C LEU A 235 10.72 5.59 -10.88
N LEU A 236 11.55 6.57 -11.28
CA LEU A 236 12.79 6.33 -12.04
C LEU A 236 13.96 5.87 -11.14
N GLY A 237 13.63 5.18 -10.06
CA GLY A 237 14.53 4.79 -8.99
C GLY A 237 13.85 3.81 -8.05
N ARG A 238 14.60 3.27 -7.10
CA ARG A 238 14.07 2.36 -6.08
C ARG A 238 14.21 3.00 -4.72
N VAL A 239 13.09 3.26 -4.05
CA VAL A 239 13.11 3.78 -2.66
C VAL A 239 13.76 2.83 -1.67
N ASN A 240 13.81 1.52 -1.98
CA ASN A 240 14.63 0.52 -1.28
C ASN A 240 14.73 -0.76 -2.13
N LYS A 241 15.49 -1.75 -1.65
CA LYS A 241 15.69 -3.05 -2.34
C LYS A 241 14.41 -3.87 -2.56
N TRP A 242 13.31 -3.55 -1.86
CA TRP A 242 12.03 -4.25 -1.96
C TRP A 242 11.04 -3.54 -2.88
N HIS A 243 11.35 -2.35 -3.38
CA HIS A 243 10.55 -1.67 -4.39
C HIS A 243 10.51 -2.51 -5.67
N ARG A 244 9.32 -2.69 -6.24
CA ARG A 244 9.09 -3.44 -7.47
C ARG A 244 8.23 -2.61 -8.42
N THR A 245 8.57 -2.70 -9.70
CA THR A 245 7.80 -2.15 -10.82
C THR A 245 7.26 -3.35 -11.59
N ARG A 246 6.01 -3.78 -11.36
CA ARG A 246 5.56 -5.13 -11.80
C ARG A 246 5.65 -5.37 -13.30
N GLN A 247 5.19 -4.44 -14.13
CA GLN A 247 5.19 -4.56 -15.60
C GLN A 247 6.48 -4.06 -16.26
N PHE A 248 7.44 -3.56 -15.48
CA PHE A 248 8.63 -2.90 -16.00
C PHE A 248 9.89 -3.40 -15.32
N THR A 249 10.93 -3.67 -16.11
CA THR A 249 12.27 -3.83 -15.54
C THR A 249 12.89 -2.46 -15.35
N LEU A 250 13.29 -2.13 -14.12
CA LEU A 250 14.02 -0.90 -13.80
C LEU A 250 15.51 -1.19 -13.55
N ARG A 251 16.39 -0.49 -14.25
CA ARG A 251 17.84 -0.45 -14.01
C ARG A 251 18.28 0.98 -13.77
N THR A 252 19.18 1.19 -12.81
CA THR A 252 19.69 2.52 -12.47
C THR A 252 21.18 2.45 -12.18
N HIS A 253 21.93 3.48 -12.56
CA HIS A 253 23.34 3.64 -12.24
C HIS A 253 23.65 5.09 -11.88
N GLY A 254 24.48 5.31 -10.85
CA GLY A 254 24.96 6.66 -10.50
C GLY A 254 23.89 7.66 -10.06
N LEU A 255 22.71 7.18 -9.65
CA LEU A 255 21.58 7.98 -9.19
C LEU A 255 21.30 7.73 -7.70
N SER A 256 20.88 8.77 -7.00
CA SER A 256 20.46 8.73 -5.60
C SER A 256 18.97 8.98 -5.48
N VAL A 257 18.27 8.21 -4.66
CA VAL A 257 16.84 8.41 -4.42
C VAL A 257 16.65 9.18 -3.11
N HIS A 258 15.94 10.31 -3.19
CA HIS A 258 15.48 11.09 -2.04
C HIS A 258 14.00 10.83 -1.81
N HIS A 259 13.60 10.68 -0.55
CA HIS A 259 12.20 10.48 -0.16
C HIS A 259 11.99 10.89 1.31
N SER A 260 10.74 11.15 1.68
CA SER A 260 10.36 11.74 2.97
C SER A 260 10.60 10.86 4.22
N GLN A 261 11.05 9.62 4.09
CA GLN A 261 11.53 8.78 5.21
C GLN A 261 13.04 8.91 5.47
N GLY A 262 13.82 9.45 4.52
CA GLY A 262 15.28 9.50 4.58
C GLY A 262 15.81 10.68 5.42
N GLN A 263 16.92 11.28 4.99
CA GLN A 263 17.37 12.55 5.58
C GLN A 263 16.24 13.58 5.43
N ILE A 264 15.82 14.20 6.52
CA ILE A 264 14.71 15.14 6.55
C ILE A 264 15.08 16.33 5.66
N VAL A 265 14.48 16.41 4.48
CA VAL A 265 14.54 17.59 3.62
C VAL A 265 13.13 18.18 3.56
N GLU A 266 12.88 19.12 4.46
CA GLU A 266 11.65 19.90 4.41
C GLU A 266 11.55 20.64 3.08
N ASN A 267 10.34 20.66 2.51
CA ASN A 267 10.02 21.40 1.30
C ASN A 267 10.82 20.95 0.05
N GLU A 268 11.30 19.71 0.00
CA GLU A 268 11.96 19.18 -1.20
C GLU A 268 10.92 18.89 -2.30
N PRO A 269 11.18 19.25 -3.58
CA PRO A 269 10.35 18.83 -4.69
C PRO A 269 10.49 17.32 -4.88
N LEU A 270 9.47 16.57 -4.48
CA LEU A 270 9.43 15.11 -4.51
C LEU A 270 8.36 14.54 -5.47
N GLY A 271 7.77 15.43 -6.29
CA GLY A 271 6.80 15.08 -7.32
C GLY A 271 5.54 14.37 -6.80
N LEU A 272 4.91 13.57 -7.66
CA LEU A 272 3.70 12.82 -7.33
C LEU A 272 3.98 11.74 -6.25
N PHE A 273 5.12 11.05 -6.35
CA PHE A 273 5.40 9.86 -5.55
C PHE A 273 5.76 10.15 -4.08
N GLY A 274 6.23 11.37 -3.77
CA GLY A 274 6.93 11.64 -2.51
C GLY A 274 8.37 11.13 -2.51
N ALA A 275 8.92 10.88 -3.71
CA ALA A 275 10.31 10.54 -3.94
C ALA A 275 10.81 11.16 -5.26
N ALA A 276 12.09 11.54 -5.28
CA ALA A 276 12.78 12.02 -6.46
C ALA A 276 14.12 11.32 -6.64
N VAL A 277 14.62 11.29 -7.86
CA VAL A 277 15.87 10.66 -8.24
C VAL A 277 16.84 11.73 -8.72
N LEU A 278 17.97 11.85 -8.04
CA LEU A 278 18.95 12.90 -8.24
C LEU A 278 20.23 12.33 -8.82
N GLY A 279 20.86 13.09 -9.72
CA GLY A 279 22.16 12.77 -10.27
C GLY A 279 22.91 13.98 -10.78
N ARG A 280 24.24 13.83 -10.90
CA ARG A 280 25.15 14.87 -11.40
C ARG A 280 26.18 14.35 -12.41
N SER A 281 26.30 13.04 -12.57
CA SER A 281 27.37 12.42 -13.35
C SER A 281 26.92 12.07 -14.77
N ALA A 282 27.82 12.21 -15.74
CA ALA A 282 27.55 11.89 -17.15
C ALA A 282 27.36 10.38 -17.44
N ASN A 283 27.72 9.51 -16.48
CA ASN A 283 27.47 8.07 -16.56
C ASN A 283 26.16 7.65 -15.89
N ALA A 284 25.47 8.56 -15.20
CA ALA A 284 24.25 8.23 -14.46
C ALA A 284 23.06 8.04 -15.41
N TYR A 285 22.23 7.03 -15.14
CA TYR A 285 21.02 6.76 -15.92
C TYR A 285 19.94 6.02 -15.13
N ALA A 286 18.70 6.16 -15.59
CA ALA A 286 17.57 5.28 -15.28
C ALA A 286 17.07 4.66 -16.59
N GLU A 287 16.79 3.36 -16.56
CA GLU A 287 16.33 2.59 -17.71
C GLU A 287 15.11 1.76 -17.31
N LEU A 288 14.03 1.91 -18.08
CA LEU A 288 12.78 1.17 -17.95
C LEU A 288 12.57 0.34 -19.22
N SER A 289 12.27 -0.94 -19.05
CA SER A 289 11.91 -1.83 -20.17
C SER A 289 10.52 -2.42 -19.98
N THR A 290 9.69 -2.33 -21.01
CA THR A 290 8.37 -3.00 -21.08
C THR A 290 8.54 -4.47 -21.51
N SER A 291 7.52 -5.30 -21.29
CA SER A 291 7.48 -6.68 -21.84
C SER A 291 6.90 -6.70 -23.26
N LYS A 292 7.02 -7.84 -23.95
CA LYS A 292 6.47 -8.05 -25.29
C LYS A 292 4.94 -7.93 -25.34
N GLU A 293 4.29 -8.20 -24.21
CA GLU A 293 2.84 -8.13 -24.03
C GLU A 293 2.37 -6.75 -23.55
N SER A 294 3.27 -5.77 -23.42
CA SER A 294 2.92 -4.43 -22.96
C SER A 294 1.98 -3.73 -23.93
N THR A 295 0.87 -3.23 -23.39
CA THR A 295 -0.12 -2.40 -24.07
C THR A 295 0.15 -0.90 -23.93
N ASN A 296 1.13 -0.51 -23.09
CA ASN A 296 1.48 0.89 -22.87
C ASN A 296 2.08 1.50 -24.14
N THR A 297 1.54 2.64 -24.55
CA THR A 297 1.95 3.36 -25.77
C THR A 297 2.25 4.83 -25.48
N HIS A 298 1.58 5.41 -24.48
CA HIS A 298 1.75 6.81 -24.10
C HIS A 298 2.67 6.92 -22.89
N PHE A 299 3.74 7.69 -23.02
CA PHE A 299 4.71 7.91 -21.95
C PHE A 299 4.89 9.38 -21.64
N GLU A 300 4.92 9.73 -20.36
CA GLU A 300 5.21 11.09 -19.90
C GLU A 300 6.28 11.07 -18.82
N LEU A 301 7.45 11.62 -19.14
CA LEU A 301 8.57 11.79 -18.23
C LEU A 301 8.35 13.02 -17.35
N HIS A 302 8.36 12.83 -16.04
CA HIS A 302 8.22 13.89 -15.04
C HIS A 302 9.60 14.23 -14.47
N TYR A 303 9.99 15.51 -14.53
CA TYR A 303 11.27 16.00 -14.03
C TYR A 303 11.13 17.40 -13.43
N PHE A 304 12.22 17.93 -12.88
CA PHE A 304 12.25 19.25 -12.26
C PHE A 304 13.26 20.14 -12.97
N GLU A 305 12.81 21.32 -13.37
CA GLU A 305 13.66 22.40 -13.87
C GLU A 305 14.13 23.28 -12.71
N ASP A 306 15.37 23.74 -12.78
CA ASP A 306 16.03 24.53 -11.74
C ASP A 306 17.02 25.53 -12.38
N VAL A 307 17.42 26.57 -11.66
CA VAL A 307 18.31 27.64 -12.15
C VAL A 307 19.66 27.08 -12.57
N GLY A 308 20.19 26.13 -11.80
CA GLY A 308 21.46 25.45 -12.06
C GLY A 308 21.34 24.10 -12.77
N GLY A 309 20.20 23.81 -13.42
CA GLY A 309 19.91 22.49 -13.98
C GLY A 309 20.96 21.94 -14.96
N GLY A 310 21.14 20.62 -14.94
CA GLY A 310 21.90 19.88 -15.95
C GLY A 310 21.07 19.53 -17.18
N ASP A 311 21.66 18.78 -18.10
CA ASP A 311 20.95 18.19 -19.22
C ASP A 311 20.87 16.66 -19.06
N PHE A 312 19.86 16.07 -19.70
CA PHE A 312 19.76 14.63 -19.89
C PHE A 312 19.29 14.30 -21.32
N VAL A 313 19.45 13.04 -21.70
CA VAL A 313 19.01 12.49 -22.99
C VAL A 313 18.01 11.39 -22.71
N VAL A 314 16.94 11.36 -23.51
CA VAL A 314 15.98 10.26 -23.55
C VAL A 314 16.28 9.44 -24.79
N ASP A 315 16.66 8.19 -24.59
CA ASP A 315 16.81 7.20 -25.65
C ASP A 315 15.60 6.25 -25.63
N LEU A 316 15.09 5.90 -26.81
CA LEU A 316 14.09 4.86 -27.04
C LEU A 316 14.72 3.81 -27.96
N ASP A 317 14.78 2.57 -27.49
CA ASP A 317 15.32 1.42 -28.24
C ASP A 317 16.73 1.67 -28.78
N GLY A 318 17.57 2.31 -27.96
CA GLY A 318 18.95 2.64 -28.29
C GLY A 318 19.14 3.84 -29.22
N LYS A 319 18.05 4.49 -29.66
CA LYS A 319 18.09 5.71 -30.46
C LYS A 319 17.75 6.91 -29.59
N THR A 320 18.51 8.00 -29.73
CA THR A 320 18.20 9.25 -29.05
C THR A 320 16.91 9.85 -29.60
N LEU A 321 15.91 9.94 -28.73
CA LEU A 321 14.63 10.58 -29.01
C LEU A 321 14.73 12.09 -28.80
N THR A 322 15.33 12.53 -27.69
CA THR A 322 15.51 13.94 -27.38
C THR A 322 16.65 14.20 -26.40
N ARG A 323 17.13 15.45 -26.39
CA ARG A 323 17.98 16.01 -25.33
C ARG A 323 17.23 17.15 -24.64
N ILE A 324 17.12 17.08 -23.33
CA ILE A 324 16.40 18.05 -22.50
C ILE A 324 17.40 18.77 -21.60
N SER A 325 17.31 20.10 -21.55
CA SER A 325 17.97 20.90 -20.51
C SER A 325 16.98 21.17 -19.39
N THR A 326 17.40 20.98 -18.14
CA THR A 326 16.56 21.30 -16.97
C THR A 326 16.87 22.68 -16.39
N ARG A 327 17.53 23.57 -17.17
CA ARG A 327 17.77 24.96 -16.77
C ARG A 327 16.52 25.80 -16.98
N ALA A 328 16.08 26.49 -15.93
CA ALA A 328 14.98 27.46 -16.02
C ALA A 328 15.24 28.69 -15.14
N PRO A 329 14.67 29.87 -15.47
CA PRO A 329 14.82 31.07 -14.64
C PRO A 329 14.28 30.92 -13.21
N SER A 330 13.34 29.99 -13.00
CA SER A 330 12.75 29.70 -11.69
C SER A 330 12.46 28.20 -11.55
N PRO A 331 12.62 27.60 -10.35
CA PRO A 331 12.36 26.18 -10.13
C PRO A 331 10.90 25.79 -10.38
N ARG A 332 10.66 24.71 -11.14
CA ARG A 332 9.30 24.20 -11.43
C ARG A 332 9.31 22.75 -11.90
N PRO A 333 8.21 22.00 -11.73
CA PRO A 333 8.02 20.73 -12.43
C PRO A 333 7.94 20.95 -13.94
N ALA A 334 8.35 19.94 -14.70
CA ALA A 334 8.26 19.91 -16.15
C ALA A 334 8.07 18.48 -16.67
N TYR A 335 7.61 18.38 -17.92
CA TYR A 335 7.06 17.15 -18.49
C TYR A 335 7.51 16.98 -19.93
N TYR A 336 7.83 15.75 -20.31
CA TYR A 336 8.13 15.39 -21.70
C TYR A 336 7.37 14.14 -22.11
N THR A 337 6.57 14.26 -23.16
CA THR A 337 5.66 13.21 -23.63
C THR A 337 6.16 12.61 -24.94
N PHE A 338 5.99 11.29 -25.10
CA PHE A 338 6.25 10.58 -26.34
C PHE A 338 5.38 9.32 -26.45
N GLU A 339 5.23 8.83 -27.68
CA GLU A 339 4.43 7.66 -28.01
C GLU A 339 5.30 6.50 -28.51
N THR A 340 4.82 5.28 -28.32
CA THR A 340 5.38 4.06 -28.91
C THR A 340 4.27 3.18 -29.49
N SER A 341 4.66 2.16 -30.27
CA SER A 341 3.77 1.03 -30.52
C SER A 341 3.60 0.18 -29.25
N PRO A 342 2.56 -0.69 -29.17
CA PRO A 342 2.53 -1.75 -28.18
C PRO A 342 3.74 -2.69 -28.33
N GLY A 343 4.22 -3.25 -27.23
CA GLY A 343 5.30 -4.24 -27.21
C GLY A 343 6.50 -3.86 -26.34
N GLU A 344 7.62 -4.55 -26.62
CA GLU A 344 8.87 -4.42 -25.88
C GLU A 344 9.63 -3.18 -26.35
N HIS A 345 9.89 -2.28 -25.41
CA HIS A 345 10.61 -1.02 -25.59
C HIS A 345 11.56 -0.81 -24.42
N THR A 346 12.70 -0.19 -24.69
CA THR A 346 13.65 0.27 -23.67
C THR A 346 13.77 1.78 -23.69
N ILE A 347 13.34 2.41 -22.59
CA ILE A 347 13.36 3.85 -22.37
C ILE A 347 14.49 4.15 -21.40
N ARG A 348 15.49 4.89 -21.85
CA ARG A 348 16.66 5.25 -21.02
C ARG A 348 16.79 6.76 -20.89
N VAL A 349 16.82 7.23 -19.64
CA VAL A 349 17.11 8.63 -19.28
C VAL A 349 18.55 8.71 -18.79
N LYS A 350 19.44 9.33 -19.57
CA LYS A 350 20.89 9.41 -19.29
C LYS A 350 21.33 10.85 -19.07
N LEU A 351 22.01 11.12 -17.95
CA LEU A 351 22.47 12.45 -17.60
C LEU A 351 23.71 12.85 -18.43
N LYS A 352 23.88 14.15 -18.68
CA LYS A 352 25.04 14.69 -19.41
C LYS A 352 26.19 15.15 -18.50
N GLY A 353 25.96 15.22 -17.20
CA GLY A 353 26.99 15.57 -16.21
C GLY A 353 27.41 17.05 -16.19
N ASN A 354 26.63 17.93 -16.82
CA ASN A 354 26.87 19.38 -16.87
C ASN A 354 26.02 20.17 -15.86
N GLY A 355 25.46 19.50 -14.85
CA GLY A 355 24.65 20.10 -13.79
C GLY A 355 23.84 19.04 -13.02
N PRO A 356 23.25 19.39 -11.87
CA PRO A 356 22.29 18.54 -11.18
C PRO A 356 21.02 18.33 -12.01
N VAL A 357 20.55 17.08 -12.04
CA VAL A 357 19.26 16.70 -12.63
C VAL A 357 18.44 16.02 -11.55
N ARG A 358 17.17 16.42 -11.45
CA ARG A 358 16.16 15.77 -10.60
C ARG A 358 15.06 15.21 -11.48
N LEU A 359 14.91 13.91 -11.45
CA LEU A 359 13.88 13.14 -12.14
C LEU A 359 12.84 12.72 -11.10
N PHE A 360 11.57 12.69 -11.47
CA PHE A 360 10.51 12.13 -10.64
C PHE A 360 10.19 10.71 -11.10
N GLY A 361 9.51 10.58 -12.23
CA GLY A 361 9.01 9.30 -12.70
C GLY A 361 8.61 9.32 -14.15
N LEU A 362 8.08 8.20 -14.61
CA LEU A 362 7.52 8.01 -15.95
C LEU A 362 6.07 7.54 -15.78
N VAL A 363 5.12 8.26 -16.34
CA VAL A 363 3.76 7.77 -16.53
C VAL A 363 3.75 6.87 -17.76
N ALA A 364 3.13 5.70 -17.67
CA ALA A 364 2.89 4.79 -18.78
C ALA A 364 1.39 4.48 -18.88
N GLU A 365 0.75 4.92 -19.97
CA GLU A 365 -0.66 4.72 -20.26
C GLU A 365 -0.87 4.04 -21.63
N THR A 366 -2.02 3.43 -21.82
CA THR A 366 -2.48 2.92 -23.12
C THR A 366 -3.16 4.04 -23.92
N ALA A 367 -3.30 3.90 -25.24
CA ALA A 367 -4.10 4.83 -26.04
C ALA A 367 -5.63 4.68 -25.83
N GLY A 368 -6.09 3.49 -25.42
CA GLY A 368 -7.52 3.19 -25.26
C GLY A 368 -8.09 3.63 -23.91
N PRO A 369 -9.43 3.69 -23.77
CA PRO A 369 -10.05 4.03 -22.51
C PRO A 369 -9.79 2.97 -21.44
N GLY A 370 -9.63 3.39 -20.18
CA GLY A 370 -9.45 2.44 -19.10
C GLY A 370 -9.10 3.03 -17.74
N VAL A 371 -8.90 2.14 -16.77
CA VAL A 371 -8.51 2.50 -15.41
C VAL A 371 -6.99 2.46 -15.25
N VAL A 372 -6.45 3.47 -14.57
CA VAL A 372 -5.05 3.53 -14.15
C VAL A 372 -4.96 3.56 -12.62
N VAL A 373 -4.05 2.77 -12.07
CA VAL A 373 -3.77 2.74 -10.63
C VAL A 373 -2.31 3.08 -10.41
N ASP A 374 -2.05 4.26 -9.88
CA ASP A 374 -0.72 4.72 -9.50
C ASP A 374 -0.37 4.20 -8.09
N THR A 375 0.59 3.28 -7.98
CA THR A 375 1.03 2.72 -6.70
C THR A 375 2.13 3.58 -6.09
N LEU A 376 1.78 4.45 -5.14
CA LEU A 376 2.63 5.49 -4.57
C LEU A 376 3.03 5.13 -3.11
N GLY A 377 3.69 3.98 -2.97
CA GLY A 377 4.07 3.43 -1.67
C GLY A 377 5.53 3.68 -1.30
N ILE A 378 5.78 4.17 -0.08
CA ILE A 378 7.14 4.31 0.49
C ILE A 378 7.21 3.54 1.81
N SER A 379 7.98 2.45 1.87
CA SER A 379 8.12 1.65 3.10
C SER A 379 8.61 2.49 4.27
N GLY A 380 8.04 2.25 5.45
CA GLY A 380 8.38 2.98 6.68
C GLY A 380 7.79 4.40 6.77
N SER A 381 7.12 4.89 5.72
CA SER A 381 6.50 6.22 5.77
C SER A 381 5.24 6.26 6.63
N LYS A 382 4.98 7.45 7.18
CA LYS A 382 3.76 7.82 7.91
C LYS A 382 2.97 8.82 7.07
N ALA A 383 1.68 9.01 7.35
CA ALA A 383 0.83 9.98 6.68
C ALA A 383 1.46 11.39 6.70
N ALA A 384 1.99 11.80 7.86
CA ALA A 384 2.63 13.11 8.07
C ALA A 384 3.82 13.40 7.13
N ALA A 385 4.42 12.37 6.53
CA ALA A 385 5.50 12.55 5.57
C ALA A 385 5.06 13.34 4.32
N ASN A 386 3.77 13.32 3.98
CA ASN A 386 3.17 14.13 2.92
C ASN A 386 3.35 15.65 3.17
N LEU A 387 3.44 16.07 4.43
CA LEU A 387 3.60 17.47 4.81
C LEU A 387 5.01 18.00 4.53
N LEU A 388 6.00 17.11 4.37
CA LEU A 388 7.38 17.48 4.10
C LEU A 388 7.62 17.83 2.62
N TRP A 389 6.73 17.40 1.73
CA TRP A 389 6.90 17.58 0.29
C TRP A 389 6.62 19.03 -0.09
N ASN A 390 7.39 19.58 -1.03
CA ASN A 390 7.11 20.88 -1.63
C ASN A 390 5.67 20.91 -2.17
N GLU A 391 4.83 21.80 -1.60
CA GLU A 391 3.40 21.83 -1.90
C GLU A 391 3.12 22.19 -3.35
N ALA A 392 3.86 23.16 -3.92
CA ALA A 392 3.65 23.59 -5.30
C ALA A 392 3.97 22.46 -6.29
N ALA A 393 5.12 21.80 -6.15
CA ALA A 393 5.52 20.72 -7.04
C ALA A 393 4.60 19.49 -6.93
N TRP A 394 4.19 19.13 -5.72
CA TRP A 394 3.25 18.03 -5.52
C TRP A 394 1.85 18.37 -6.04
N ALA A 395 1.35 19.59 -5.80
CA ALA A 395 0.04 20.02 -6.26
C ALA A 395 -0.04 20.09 -7.80
N ASP A 396 1.02 20.56 -8.45
CA ASP A 396 1.13 20.55 -9.91
C ASP A 396 1.04 19.12 -10.46
N ALA A 397 1.80 18.20 -9.87
CA ALA A 397 1.75 16.78 -10.26
C ALA A 397 0.38 16.14 -10.04
N VAL A 398 -0.29 16.42 -8.90
CA VAL A 398 -1.64 15.90 -8.63
C VAL A 398 -2.67 16.46 -9.61
N ARG A 399 -2.65 17.77 -9.89
CA ARG A 399 -3.59 18.38 -10.85
C ARG A 399 -3.35 17.86 -12.26
N ARG A 400 -2.10 17.75 -12.68
CA ARG A 400 -1.75 17.16 -13.98
C ARG A 400 -2.22 15.72 -14.08
N ARG A 401 -2.10 14.96 -12.99
CA ARG A 401 -2.53 13.56 -12.94
C ARG A 401 -4.06 13.40 -12.93
N ASN A 402 -4.81 14.43 -12.56
CA ASN A 402 -6.28 14.49 -12.57
C ASN A 402 -6.96 13.21 -12.02
N PRO A 403 -6.79 12.88 -10.73
CA PRO A 403 -7.31 11.64 -10.17
C PRO A 403 -8.81 11.71 -9.84
N ASP A 404 -9.50 10.59 -10.00
CA ASP A 404 -10.90 10.41 -9.58
C ASP A 404 -11.01 9.79 -8.18
N LEU A 405 -9.98 9.06 -7.73
CA LEU A 405 -9.90 8.47 -6.41
C LEU A 405 -8.49 8.60 -5.82
N VAL A 406 -8.43 9.01 -4.55
CA VAL A 406 -7.22 8.94 -3.73
C VAL A 406 -7.45 7.99 -2.58
N THR A 407 -6.59 7.00 -2.42
CA THR A 407 -6.58 6.13 -1.23
C THR A 407 -5.34 6.41 -0.39
N LEU A 408 -5.51 6.57 0.93
CA LEU A 408 -4.42 6.79 1.87
C LEU A 408 -4.31 5.59 2.82
N ALA A 409 -3.34 4.71 2.58
CA ALA A 409 -3.07 3.50 3.37
C ALA A 409 -1.84 3.69 4.28
N TYR A 410 -2.04 4.46 5.35
CA TYR A 410 -1.04 4.74 6.40
C TYR A 410 -1.59 4.34 7.78
N GLY A 411 -0.71 4.30 8.80
CA GLY A 411 -1.10 4.01 10.18
C GLY A 411 -0.25 2.91 10.83
N THR A 412 0.26 1.94 10.06
CA THR A 412 1.09 0.86 10.60
C THR A 412 2.35 1.41 11.29
N ASN A 413 3.06 2.35 10.65
CA ASN A 413 4.30 2.91 11.20
C ASN A 413 4.03 3.87 12.35
N GLU A 414 2.90 4.57 12.34
CA GLU A 414 2.41 5.41 13.43
C GLU A 414 2.09 4.57 14.67
N ALA A 415 1.36 3.45 14.52
CA ALA A 415 1.04 2.55 15.63
C ALA A 415 2.27 1.88 16.24
N MET A 416 3.32 1.68 15.44
CA MET A 416 4.58 1.07 15.88
C MET A 416 5.58 2.07 16.47
N ASP A 417 5.29 3.37 16.41
CA ASP A 417 6.13 4.42 16.99
C ASP A 417 5.84 4.59 18.50
N SER A 418 6.88 4.56 19.33
CA SER A 418 6.78 4.81 20.77
C SER A 418 6.41 6.25 21.13
N SER A 419 6.67 7.21 20.25
CA SER A 419 6.34 8.63 20.44
C SER A 419 4.91 8.99 20.04
N PHE A 420 4.12 8.02 19.54
CA PHE A 420 2.74 8.24 19.14
C PHE A 420 1.89 8.83 20.27
N THR A 421 1.13 9.87 19.94
CA THR A 421 -0.02 10.32 20.73
C THR A 421 -1.22 10.50 19.79
N ALA A 422 -2.43 10.22 20.28
CA ALA A 422 -3.64 10.41 19.50
C ALA A 422 -3.76 11.85 18.98
N ASP A 423 -3.51 12.85 19.83
CA ASP A 423 -3.62 14.26 19.48
C ASP A 423 -2.66 14.70 18.36
N SER A 424 -1.39 14.26 18.43
CA SER A 424 -0.40 14.61 17.41
C SER A 424 -0.72 13.94 16.07
N TYR A 425 -1.13 12.67 16.11
CA TYR A 425 -1.56 11.93 14.93
C TYR A 425 -2.78 12.58 14.27
N GLU A 426 -3.80 12.89 15.06
CA GLU A 426 -5.02 13.53 14.57
C GLU A 426 -4.73 14.90 13.93
N THR A 427 -3.89 15.71 14.58
CA THR A 427 -3.46 17.02 14.05
C THR A 427 -2.76 16.86 12.70
N GLN A 428 -1.83 15.91 12.60
CA GLN A 428 -1.09 15.63 11.36
C GLN A 428 -2.01 15.09 10.26
N LEU A 429 -2.90 14.15 10.56
CA LEU A 429 -3.84 13.59 9.59
C LEU A 429 -4.79 14.66 9.04
N ARG A 430 -5.33 15.53 9.92
CA ARG A 430 -6.14 16.68 9.48
C ARG A 430 -5.35 17.61 8.57
N ALA A 431 -4.08 17.88 8.86
CA ALA A 431 -3.24 18.72 8.00
C ALA A 431 -3.02 18.09 6.61
N VAL A 432 -2.78 16.78 6.55
CA VAL A 432 -2.65 16.04 5.29
C VAL A 432 -3.94 16.12 4.47
N LEU A 433 -5.09 15.88 5.09
CA LEU A 433 -6.38 15.92 4.40
C LEU A 433 -6.80 17.34 3.98
N LYS A 434 -6.48 18.36 4.78
CA LYS A 434 -6.64 19.78 4.38
C LYS A 434 -5.85 20.08 3.11
N ARG A 435 -4.59 19.60 3.04
CA ARG A 435 -3.74 19.76 1.86
C ARG A 435 -4.34 19.06 0.63
N TRP A 436 -4.89 17.85 0.77
CA TRP A 436 -5.61 17.19 -0.33
C TRP A 436 -6.85 17.97 -0.79
N ARG A 437 -7.73 18.36 0.14
CA ARG A 437 -8.95 19.11 -0.20
C ARG A 437 -8.68 20.49 -0.80
N LYS A 438 -7.54 21.11 -0.49
CA LYS A 438 -7.09 22.36 -1.10
C LYS A 438 -6.79 22.21 -2.60
N ILE A 439 -6.26 21.05 -3.03
CA ILE A 439 -5.79 20.85 -4.40
C ILE A 439 -6.85 20.20 -5.28
N VAL A 440 -7.55 19.20 -4.76
CA VAL A 440 -8.57 18.40 -5.46
C VAL A 440 -9.79 18.26 -4.54
N PRO A 441 -10.64 19.30 -4.41
CA PRO A 441 -11.74 19.31 -3.45
C PRO A 441 -12.75 18.19 -3.70
N ASP A 442 -13.05 17.90 -4.97
CA ASP A 442 -14.12 16.99 -5.39
C ASP A 442 -13.68 15.53 -5.57
N VAL A 443 -12.38 15.23 -5.43
CA VAL A 443 -11.88 13.87 -5.60
C VAL A 443 -12.50 12.92 -4.58
N SER A 444 -12.88 11.72 -5.01
CA SER A 444 -13.23 10.67 -4.06
C SER A 444 -12.00 10.31 -3.23
N CYS A 445 -12.20 10.06 -1.94
CA CYS A 445 -11.11 9.86 -1.00
C CYS A 445 -11.47 8.70 -0.08
N VAL A 446 -10.54 7.76 0.15
CA VAL A 446 -10.71 6.68 1.12
C VAL A 446 -9.47 6.55 2.00
N LEU A 447 -9.66 6.61 3.32
CA LEU A 447 -8.67 6.18 4.28
C LEU A 447 -8.73 4.66 4.41
N ILE A 448 -7.61 3.98 4.15
CA ILE A 448 -7.48 2.53 4.34
C ILE A 448 -6.75 2.32 5.66
N ALA A 449 -7.49 1.89 6.67
CA ALA A 449 -6.92 1.62 7.99
C ALA A 449 -5.93 0.44 7.91
N PRO A 450 -4.85 0.47 8.70
CA PRO A 450 -3.90 -0.62 8.75
C PRO A 450 -4.53 -1.91 9.30
N PHE A 451 -3.85 -3.03 9.03
CA PHE A 451 -4.17 -4.33 9.61
C PHE A 451 -3.74 -4.41 11.09
N ASP A 452 -4.07 -5.49 11.80
CA ASP A 452 -3.55 -5.74 13.17
C ASP A 452 -2.01 -5.78 13.17
N VAL A 453 -1.44 -5.38 14.30
CA VAL A 453 0.00 -5.24 14.52
C VAL A 453 0.41 -6.08 15.74
N PRO A 454 1.72 -6.22 16.06
CA PRO A 454 2.15 -6.89 17.26
C PRO A 454 1.59 -6.23 18.53
N GLU A 455 1.50 -6.99 19.63
CA GLU A 455 0.89 -6.56 20.91
C GLU A 455 1.30 -5.15 21.34
N ARG A 456 2.61 -4.86 21.28
CA ARG A 456 3.19 -3.57 21.68
C ARG A 456 2.62 -2.33 20.97
N GLY A 457 2.08 -2.50 19.76
CA GLY A 457 1.50 -1.42 18.96
C GLY A 457 -0.03 -1.40 18.96
N ARG A 458 -0.69 -2.44 19.51
CA ARG A 458 -2.13 -2.65 19.29
C ARG A 458 -3.00 -1.59 19.93
N GLN A 459 -2.66 -1.14 21.14
CA GLN A 459 -3.44 -0.10 21.79
C GLN A 459 -3.41 1.22 21.00
N ARG A 460 -2.25 1.57 20.43
CA ARG A 460 -2.09 2.75 19.56
C ARG A 460 -2.83 2.56 18.24
N LEU A 461 -2.78 1.36 17.67
CA LEU A 461 -3.54 1.00 16.48
C LEU A 461 -5.04 1.24 16.69
N ILE A 462 -5.62 0.79 17.80
CA ILE A 462 -7.04 0.99 18.10
C ILE A 462 -7.38 2.48 18.14
N GLN A 463 -6.60 3.28 18.88
CA GLN A 463 -6.77 4.74 18.93
C GLN A 463 -6.65 5.40 17.55
N LEU A 464 -5.71 4.94 16.73
CA LEU A 464 -5.47 5.43 15.38
C LEU A 464 -6.63 5.09 14.42
N VAL A 465 -7.14 3.86 14.47
CA VAL A 465 -8.28 3.39 13.66
C VAL A 465 -9.52 4.21 14.00
N ASP A 466 -9.78 4.48 15.28
CA ASP A 466 -10.87 5.33 15.72
C ASP A 466 -10.71 6.78 15.24
N ALA A 467 -9.50 7.33 15.35
CA ALA A 467 -9.16 8.66 14.83
C ALA A 467 -9.39 8.76 13.31
N GLN A 468 -8.89 7.79 12.52
CA GLN A 468 -9.10 7.74 11.07
C GLN A 468 -10.59 7.66 10.71
N ARG A 469 -11.36 6.83 11.42
CA ARG A 469 -12.81 6.71 11.21
C ARG A 469 -13.53 8.03 11.46
N ARG A 470 -13.23 8.74 12.56
CA ARG A 470 -13.85 10.04 12.85
C ARG A 470 -13.42 11.11 11.86
N ILE A 471 -12.12 11.26 11.64
CA ILE A 471 -11.56 12.31 10.77
C ILE A 471 -11.98 12.11 9.30
N SER A 472 -12.12 10.87 8.82
CA SER A 472 -12.60 10.63 7.45
C SER A 472 -13.93 11.34 7.17
N LYS A 473 -14.85 11.35 8.13
CA LYS A 473 -16.15 12.03 8.02
C LYS A 473 -15.99 13.55 7.97
N GLU A 474 -15.09 14.12 8.78
CA GLU A 474 -14.81 15.57 8.80
C GLU A 474 -14.36 16.10 7.41
N PHE A 475 -13.72 15.24 6.61
CA PHE A 475 -13.19 15.59 5.28
C PHE A 475 -13.99 14.98 4.12
N ASN A 476 -15.18 14.43 4.39
CA ASN A 476 -15.99 13.70 3.41
C ASN A 476 -15.19 12.63 2.64
N CYS A 477 -14.29 11.94 3.34
CA CYS A 477 -13.62 10.74 2.85
C CYS A 477 -14.40 9.51 3.33
N GLY A 478 -14.24 8.42 2.60
CA GLY A 478 -14.59 7.09 3.03
C GLY A 478 -13.55 6.53 3.99
N PHE A 479 -13.92 5.50 4.73
CA PHE A 479 -13.02 4.78 5.62
C PHE A 479 -13.23 3.27 5.48
N TRP A 480 -12.16 2.55 5.15
CA TRP A 480 -12.17 1.10 5.08
C TRP A 480 -11.30 0.51 6.20
N ASP A 481 -11.89 -0.38 7.01
CA ASP A 481 -11.28 -0.88 8.24
C ASP A 481 -10.51 -2.18 8.01
N GLY A 482 -9.22 -2.06 7.69
CA GLY A 482 -8.32 -3.21 7.53
C GLY A 482 -8.14 -4.02 8.81
N PHE A 483 -8.25 -3.40 9.98
CA PHE A 483 -8.14 -4.07 11.27
C PHE A 483 -9.36 -4.96 11.53
N ALA A 484 -10.57 -4.45 11.30
CA ALA A 484 -11.81 -5.23 11.39
C ALA A 484 -11.86 -6.33 10.33
N PHE A 485 -11.46 -6.03 9.07
CA PHE A 485 -11.40 -7.03 7.99
C PHE A 485 -10.52 -8.22 8.38
N MET A 486 -9.36 -7.96 8.99
CA MET A 486 -8.46 -9.03 9.40
C MET A 486 -9.01 -9.87 10.57
N GLY A 487 -10.01 -9.35 11.30
CA GLY A 487 -10.66 -10.01 12.44
C GLY A 487 -10.28 -9.41 13.79
N GLY A 488 -9.84 -8.14 13.83
CA GLY A 488 -9.61 -7.38 15.05
C GLY A 488 -8.41 -7.86 15.89
N PRO A 489 -8.42 -7.65 17.22
CA PRO A 489 -7.28 -7.96 18.08
C PRO A 489 -6.75 -9.40 17.95
N GLY A 490 -5.44 -9.52 17.82
CA GLY A 490 -4.72 -10.80 17.73
C GLY A 490 -4.88 -11.50 16.39
N SER A 491 -5.59 -10.91 15.42
CA SER A 491 -5.76 -11.49 14.08
C SER A 491 -4.44 -11.65 13.34
N MET A 492 -3.45 -10.79 13.59
CA MET A 492 -2.15 -10.89 12.92
C MET A 492 -1.46 -12.22 13.24
N ARG A 493 -1.48 -12.65 14.51
CA ARG A 493 -0.94 -13.96 14.92
C ARG A 493 -1.69 -15.11 14.24
N ARG A 494 -3.01 -15.00 14.11
CA ARG A 494 -3.83 -16.01 13.41
C ARG A 494 -3.47 -16.07 11.92
N TRP A 495 -3.24 -14.93 11.27
CA TRP A 495 -2.84 -14.85 9.86
C TRP A 495 -1.41 -15.37 9.62
N VAL A 496 -0.50 -15.20 10.58
CA VAL A 496 0.83 -15.83 10.54
C VAL A 496 0.73 -17.35 10.68
N ALA A 497 -0.15 -17.83 11.57
CA ALA A 497 -0.34 -19.26 11.83
C ALA A 497 -1.19 -19.99 10.76
N ALA A 498 -1.83 -19.25 9.86
CA ALA A 498 -2.64 -19.82 8.78
C ALA A 498 -1.80 -20.72 7.86
N LYS A 499 -2.47 -21.66 7.18
CA LYS A 499 -1.84 -22.59 6.23
C LYS A 499 -2.52 -22.50 4.86
N PRO A 500 -1.88 -21.91 3.84
CA PRO A 500 -0.58 -21.21 3.88
C PRO A 500 -0.66 -19.89 4.67
N PRO A 501 0.48 -19.35 5.14
CA PRO A 501 0.50 -18.11 5.90
C PRO A 501 -0.06 -16.93 5.09
N LEU A 502 -0.92 -16.13 5.71
CA LEU A 502 -1.46 -14.88 5.16
C LEU A 502 -0.65 -13.66 5.63
N ALA A 503 0.13 -13.81 6.70
CA ALA A 503 1.08 -12.80 7.16
C ALA A 503 2.49 -13.37 7.39
N ASN A 504 3.49 -12.49 7.32
CA ASN A 504 4.88 -12.84 7.54
C ASN A 504 5.18 -12.98 9.03
N ALA A 505 6.24 -13.72 9.37
CA ALA A 505 6.68 -13.94 10.75
C ALA A 505 7.08 -12.65 11.50
N ASP A 506 7.23 -11.52 10.81
CA ASP A 506 7.45 -10.21 11.43
C ASP A 506 6.20 -9.63 12.12
N HIS A 507 5.03 -10.27 11.94
CA HIS A 507 3.74 -9.87 12.49
C HIS A 507 3.35 -8.43 12.09
N VAL A 508 3.80 -7.96 10.93
CA VAL A 508 3.49 -6.64 10.38
C VAL A 508 3.08 -6.76 8.92
N HIS A 509 3.89 -7.41 8.09
CA HIS A 509 3.67 -7.46 6.66
C HIS A 509 2.85 -8.70 6.28
N LEU A 510 2.03 -8.57 5.24
CA LEU A 510 1.27 -9.69 4.73
C LEU A 510 2.13 -10.54 3.77
N THR A 511 1.77 -11.81 3.61
CA THR A 511 2.30 -12.60 2.49
C THR A 511 1.66 -12.11 1.19
N ARG A 512 2.17 -12.58 0.04
CA ARG A 512 1.52 -12.30 -1.25
C ARG A 512 0.04 -12.71 -1.22
N LEU A 513 -0.28 -13.88 -0.65
CA LEU A 513 -1.66 -14.35 -0.55
C LEU A 513 -2.51 -13.44 0.33
N GLY A 514 -2.02 -13.05 1.52
CA GLY A 514 -2.75 -12.12 2.39
C GLY A 514 -3.00 -10.75 1.75
N TYR A 515 -2.06 -10.24 0.96
CA TYR A 515 -2.30 -9.01 0.19
C TYR A 515 -3.29 -9.19 -0.96
N ILE A 516 -3.40 -10.37 -1.57
CA ILE A 516 -4.46 -10.66 -2.56
C ILE A 516 -5.82 -10.66 -1.84
N TYR A 517 -5.92 -11.20 -0.62
CA TYR A 517 -7.14 -11.18 0.19
C TYR A 517 -7.57 -9.75 0.48
N ALA A 518 -6.63 -8.91 0.92
CA ALA A 518 -6.87 -7.50 1.12
C ALA A 518 -7.28 -6.80 -0.18
N GLY A 519 -6.63 -7.11 -1.31
CA GLY A 519 -6.97 -6.55 -2.62
C GLY A 519 -8.41 -6.84 -3.03
N VAL A 520 -8.85 -8.09 -2.90
CA VAL A 520 -10.24 -8.49 -3.15
C VAL A 520 -11.18 -7.70 -2.26
N ALA A 521 -10.91 -7.67 -0.95
CA ALA A 521 -11.77 -6.98 0.00
C ALA A 521 -11.89 -5.47 -0.22
N ILE A 522 -10.78 -4.81 -0.54
CA ILE A 522 -10.78 -3.39 -0.86
C ILE A 522 -11.52 -3.13 -2.18
N GLY A 523 -11.27 -3.94 -3.22
CA GLY A 523 -11.92 -3.78 -4.52
C GLY A 523 -13.43 -3.91 -4.45
N ASP A 524 -13.91 -4.88 -3.67
CA ASP A 524 -15.33 -5.10 -3.43
C ASP A 524 -15.96 -3.94 -2.66
N ALA A 525 -15.29 -3.48 -1.60
CA ALA A 525 -15.78 -2.37 -0.79
C ALA A 525 -15.82 -1.05 -1.58
N LEU A 526 -14.84 -0.82 -2.47
CA LEU A 526 -14.80 0.36 -3.34
C LEU A 526 -15.89 0.37 -4.40
N LEU A 527 -16.37 -0.80 -4.86
CA LEU A 527 -17.37 -0.91 -5.93
C LEU A 527 -18.76 -1.32 -5.44
N ARG A 528 -18.94 -1.63 -4.14
CA ARG A 528 -20.20 -2.14 -3.60
C ARG A 528 -21.42 -1.32 -4.02
N ALA A 529 -21.41 -0.01 -3.77
CA ALA A 529 -22.53 0.87 -4.12
C ALA A 529 -22.74 0.98 -5.65
N TYR A 530 -21.64 1.03 -6.42
CA TYR A 530 -21.69 1.05 -7.88
C TYR A 530 -22.33 -0.23 -8.45
N ASP A 531 -21.93 -1.39 -7.92
CA ASP A 531 -22.45 -2.70 -8.33
C ASP A 531 -23.90 -2.90 -7.91
N GLU A 532 -24.27 -2.39 -6.73
CA GLU A 532 -25.64 -2.42 -6.22
C GLU A 532 -26.59 -1.61 -7.11
N GLU A 533 -26.22 -0.38 -7.45
CA GLU A 533 -27.02 0.50 -8.32
C GLU A 533 -27.26 -0.15 -9.69
N ARG A 534 -26.23 -0.72 -10.31
CA ARG A 534 -26.36 -1.38 -11.62
C ARG A 534 -27.17 -2.67 -11.56
N THR A 535 -27.03 -3.46 -10.49
CA THR A 535 -27.79 -4.70 -10.33
C THR A 535 -29.27 -4.42 -10.08
N GLN A 536 -29.59 -3.37 -9.30
CA GLN A 536 -30.97 -2.94 -9.10
C GLN A 536 -31.59 -2.38 -10.39
N GLY A 537 -30.84 -1.58 -11.16
CA GLY A 537 -31.25 -1.10 -12.48
C GLY A 537 -31.52 -2.22 -13.49
N LEU A 538 -30.71 -3.28 -13.49
CA LEU A 538 -30.97 -4.46 -14.33
C LEU A 538 -32.24 -5.20 -13.91
N ARG A 539 -32.47 -5.35 -12.59
CA ARG A 539 -33.69 -6.00 -12.08
C ARG A 539 -34.96 -5.22 -12.44
N SER A 540 -34.93 -3.89 -12.41
CA SER A 540 -36.08 -3.07 -12.79
C SER A 540 -36.37 -3.13 -14.30
N VAL A 541 -35.34 -3.23 -15.15
CA VAL A 541 -35.51 -3.45 -16.61
C VAL A 541 -36.09 -4.84 -16.91
N VAL A 542 -35.63 -5.90 -16.23
CA VAL A 542 -36.15 -7.27 -16.42
C VAL A 542 -37.58 -7.43 -15.88
N ALA A 543 -37.93 -6.69 -14.82
CA ALA A 543 -39.28 -6.71 -14.26
C ALA A 543 -40.29 -5.86 -15.06
N ALA A 544 -39.83 -5.04 -16.00
CA ALA A 544 -40.70 -4.24 -16.86
C ALA A 544 -41.37 -5.14 -17.92
N PRO A 545 -42.70 -5.08 -18.09
CA PRO A 545 -43.39 -5.88 -19.10
C PRO A 545 -42.90 -5.51 -20.51
N PRO A 546 -42.80 -6.48 -21.44
CA PRO A 546 -42.34 -6.20 -22.80
C PRO A 546 -43.28 -5.18 -23.46
N GLY A 547 -42.79 -3.94 -23.65
CA GLY A 547 -43.55 -2.84 -24.25
C GLY A 547 -43.40 -1.47 -23.58
N SER A 548 -42.83 -1.39 -22.38
CA SER A 548 -42.53 -0.09 -21.75
C SER A 548 -41.14 0.39 -22.12
N SER A 549 -41.05 1.37 -23.04
CA SER A 549 -39.79 2.07 -23.33
C SER A 549 -39.28 2.79 -22.07
N PRO A 550 -37.97 2.73 -21.76
CA PRO A 550 -37.41 3.55 -20.69
C PRO A 550 -37.42 5.02 -21.15
N ILE A 551 -38.04 5.88 -20.34
CA ILE A 551 -37.97 7.33 -20.49
C ILE A 551 -36.51 7.74 -20.27
N ALA A 552 -35.91 8.34 -21.30
CA ALA A 552 -34.55 8.88 -21.23
C ALA A 552 -34.48 10.03 -20.21
N PHE A 553 -33.50 9.97 -19.31
CA PHE A 553 -33.05 11.08 -18.47
C PHE A 553 -31.54 11.24 -18.62
#